data_AF-A0A3M2CWI1-F1
#
_entry.id   AF-A0A3M2CWI1-F1
#
_cell.length_a   1.000
_cell.length_b   1.000
_cell.length_c   1.000
_cell.angle_alpha   90.00
_cell.angle_beta   90.00
_cell.angle_gamma   90.00
#
_symmetry.space_group_name_H-M   'P 1'
#
loop_
_entity.id
_entity.type
_entity.pdbx_description
1 polymer ?
#
loop_
_entity_poly.entity_id
_entity_poly.type
_entity_poly.pdbx_seq_one_letter_code
_entity_poly.pdbx_strand_id
1 'polypeptide(L)'
;MKKASFYSIILLHVISLITISLAQEGIKPNYAAGEIASINEAEKKIVLQTVDGTIEVLVTAETKFKKVPPENPKLSAAVEVSPNELNIGDKLLVTGAVSSDKKSVPAKVVYLITKSDIAKKQEKEREEWRIRGISGRVISLDVPNQKIIISVRSMMGERTVTIVPKQNAEYRRYAPDSVKFSDAKLSNYAEMSVGDLVRALGDRSPDGNTFTAEKIVFGSFRTLGGKITAIDLQKREVTIKDILSNKDVTIVISKDSLIKRFPAEFASMFLARMQGNMTFQPPQQKQSENQPSGERTNRPQFRGGDFDDLFERFPNVNLEELKVGDAIAVSSTVGAIPNRFTAIKILSGVEPFLEASQAIQNRRGFDQGAGLNIPGLDAISFP
;
A
#
# COMPACT_ATOMS: atom_id res chain seq x y z
N MET A 1 -26.88 -49.95 29.87
CA MET A 1 -26.63 -48.53 30.21
C MET A 1 -25.61 -47.97 29.23
N LYS A 2 -26.05 -47.06 28.36
CA LYS A 2 -25.28 -46.50 27.23
C LYS A 2 -24.28 -45.45 27.75
N LYS A 3 -23.00 -45.56 27.36
CA LYS A 3 -22.02 -44.47 27.49
C LYS A 3 -21.99 -43.71 26.16
N ALA A 4 -22.47 -42.47 26.17
CA ALA A 4 -22.34 -41.53 25.07
C ALA A 4 -20.94 -40.90 25.10
N SER A 5 -20.22 -40.98 23.98
CA SER A 5 -18.98 -40.23 23.75
C SER A 5 -19.33 -39.03 22.88
N PHE A 6 -19.25 -37.83 23.45
CA PHE A 6 -19.43 -36.57 22.74
C PHE A 6 -18.08 -36.16 22.14
N TYR A 7 -17.97 -36.24 20.81
CA TYR A 7 -16.95 -35.51 20.06
C TYR A 7 -17.33 -34.02 20.04
N SER A 8 -16.51 -33.20 20.68
CA SER A 8 -16.65 -31.73 20.68
C SER A 8 -16.14 -31.18 19.35
N ILE A 9 -17.06 -30.77 18.48
CA ILE A 9 -16.79 -30.04 17.25
C ILE A 9 -16.61 -28.57 17.64
N ILE A 10 -15.37 -28.08 17.67
CA ILE A 10 -15.08 -26.65 17.80
C ILE A 10 -15.28 -26.00 16.43
N LEU A 11 -16.49 -25.50 16.20
CA LEU A 11 -16.87 -24.67 15.07
C LEU A 11 -16.63 -23.20 15.43
N LEU A 12 -15.40 -22.73 15.31
CA LEU A 12 -15.07 -21.32 15.52
C LEU A 12 -15.41 -20.53 14.24
N HIS A 13 -16.53 -19.82 14.27
CA HIS A 13 -16.96 -18.90 13.22
C HIS A 13 -16.08 -17.64 13.25
N VAL A 14 -15.06 -17.59 12.38
CA VAL A 14 -14.37 -16.35 12.04
C VAL A 14 -15.09 -15.75 10.82
N ILE A 15 -15.93 -14.74 11.06
CA ILE A 15 -16.56 -13.93 10.03
C ILE A 15 -15.84 -12.58 10.01
N SER A 16 -14.87 -12.40 9.12
CA SER A 16 -14.62 -11.11 8.42
C SER A 16 -13.50 -11.26 7.38
N LEU A 17 -13.75 -10.77 6.17
CA LEU A 17 -12.86 -10.65 4.98
C LEU A 17 -12.48 -11.89 4.19
N ILE A 18 -13.49 -12.43 3.50
CA ILE A 18 -13.29 -13.03 2.17
C ILE A 18 -13.33 -11.89 1.15
N THR A 19 -12.27 -11.12 0.93
CA THR A 19 -12.23 -10.23 -0.27
C THR A 19 -11.07 -10.50 -1.19
N ILE A 20 -10.16 -11.42 -0.84
CA ILE A 20 -9.13 -11.94 -1.76
C ILE A 20 -8.91 -13.48 -1.61
N SER A 21 -9.48 -14.17 -0.61
CA SER A 21 -9.14 -15.58 -0.36
C SER A 21 -9.60 -16.58 -1.44
N LEU A 22 -10.59 -16.26 -2.25
CA LEU A 22 -11.00 -17.16 -3.35
C LEU A 22 -9.92 -17.30 -4.43
N ALA A 23 -8.91 -16.44 -4.48
CA ALA A 23 -7.82 -16.53 -5.46
C ALA A 23 -6.53 -17.18 -4.93
N GLN A 24 -6.42 -17.39 -3.61
CA GLN A 24 -5.19 -17.88 -2.97
C GLN A 24 -5.27 -19.35 -2.54
N GLU A 25 -6.44 -19.96 -2.60
CA GLU A 25 -6.61 -21.34 -2.12
C GLU A 25 -6.08 -22.41 -3.10
N GLY A 26 -5.72 -22.02 -4.32
CA GLY A 26 -5.05 -22.88 -5.29
C GLY A 26 -5.88 -24.10 -5.70
N ILE A 27 -5.23 -25.26 -5.81
CA ILE A 27 -5.86 -26.53 -6.19
C ILE A 27 -5.99 -27.41 -4.95
N LYS A 28 -7.22 -27.70 -4.54
CA LYS A 28 -7.57 -28.61 -3.44
C LYS A 28 -8.31 -29.85 -3.97
N PRO A 29 -8.44 -30.94 -3.19
CA PRO A 29 -9.10 -32.16 -3.67
C PRO A 29 -10.55 -31.97 -4.16
N ASN A 30 -11.27 -30.99 -3.62
CA ASN A 30 -12.71 -30.79 -3.89
C ASN A 30 -13.05 -29.45 -4.56
N TYR A 31 -12.03 -28.63 -4.83
CA TYR A 31 -12.22 -27.36 -5.51
C TYR A 31 -10.90 -26.82 -6.05
N ALA A 32 -10.99 -25.98 -7.07
CA ALA A 32 -9.87 -25.23 -7.60
C ALA A 32 -10.26 -23.76 -7.74
N ALA A 33 -9.32 -22.86 -7.46
CA ALA A 33 -9.57 -21.44 -7.46
C ALA A 33 -8.46 -20.70 -8.21
N GLY A 34 -8.84 -19.80 -9.11
CA GLY A 34 -7.90 -19.15 -10.01
C GLY A 34 -8.53 -18.12 -10.93
N GLU A 35 -7.73 -17.65 -11.87
CA GLU A 35 -8.13 -16.68 -12.89
C GLU A 35 -8.31 -17.36 -14.24
N ILE A 36 -9.33 -16.96 -15.01
CA ILE A 36 -9.58 -17.51 -16.34
C ILE A 36 -8.45 -17.09 -17.28
N ALA A 37 -7.65 -18.07 -17.72
CA ALA A 37 -6.60 -17.89 -18.71
C ALA A 37 -7.15 -18.00 -20.14
N SER A 38 -8.06 -18.95 -20.38
CA SER A 38 -8.72 -19.13 -21.67
C SER A 38 -10.06 -19.86 -21.54
N ILE A 39 -10.96 -19.63 -22.49
CA ILE A 39 -12.27 -20.29 -22.58
C ILE A 39 -12.34 -20.97 -23.94
N ASN A 40 -12.63 -22.27 -23.95
CA ASN A 40 -12.91 -23.05 -25.15
C ASN A 40 -14.36 -23.53 -25.10
N GLU A 41 -15.24 -22.79 -25.76
CA GLU A 41 -16.68 -23.05 -25.78
C GLU A 41 -17.04 -24.35 -26.53
N ALA A 42 -16.29 -24.67 -27.60
CA ALA A 42 -16.52 -25.87 -28.41
C ALA A 42 -16.26 -27.15 -27.63
N GLU A 43 -15.20 -27.16 -26.80
CA GLU A 43 -14.85 -28.30 -25.94
C GLU A 43 -15.51 -28.24 -24.55
N LYS A 44 -16.26 -27.18 -24.24
CA LYS A 44 -16.79 -26.88 -22.90
C LYS A 44 -15.71 -26.94 -21.82
N LYS A 45 -14.55 -26.32 -22.11
CA LYS A 45 -13.40 -26.25 -21.22
C LYS A 45 -13.07 -24.82 -20.86
N ILE A 46 -12.70 -24.61 -19.60
CA ILE A 46 -12.15 -23.34 -19.12
C ILE A 46 -10.79 -23.65 -18.51
N VAL A 47 -9.76 -22.89 -18.86
CA VAL A 47 -8.43 -23.05 -18.28
C VAL A 47 -8.24 -22.01 -17.20
N LEU A 48 -7.93 -22.46 -15.99
CA LEU A 48 -7.65 -21.61 -14.85
C LEU A 48 -6.16 -21.53 -14.56
N GLN A 49 -5.65 -20.31 -14.43
CA GLN A 49 -4.36 -20.04 -13.82
C GLN A 49 -4.54 -19.95 -12.30
N THR A 50 -3.97 -20.92 -11.58
CA THR A 50 -3.98 -20.94 -10.10
C THR A 50 -2.58 -20.69 -9.56
N VAL A 51 -2.46 -20.49 -8.24
CA VAL A 51 -1.16 -20.38 -7.55
C VAL A 51 -0.36 -21.69 -7.60
N ASP A 52 -1.03 -22.85 -7.74
CA ASP A 52 -0.42 -24.18 -7.79
C ASP A 52 -0.14 -24.67 -9.23
N GLY A 53 -0.43 -23.82 -10.22
CA GLY A 53 -0.30 -24.15 -11.64
C GLY A 53 -1.61 -24.05 -12.40
N THR A 54 -1.63 -24.54 -13.64
CA THR A 54 -2.78 -24.45 -14.54
C THR A 54 -3.68 -25.69 -14.38
N ILE A 55 -5.00 -25.50 -14.39
CA ILE A 55 -5.98 -26.59 -14.31
C ILE A 55 -7.12 -26.40 -15.34
N GLU A 56 -7.53 -27.50 -15.96
CA GLU A 56 -8.69 -27.55 -16.87
C GLU A 56 -9.98 -27.78 -16.10
N VAL A 57 -10.93 -26.88 -16.28
CA VAL A 57 -12.29 -26.98 -15.76
C VAL A 57 -13.17 -27.56 -16.86
N LEU A 58 -13.70 -28.75 -16.60
CA LEU A 58 -14.60 -29.46 -17.52
C LEU A 58 -16.03 -29.07 -17.17
N VAL A 59 -16.70 -28.36 -18.09
CA VAL A 59 -18.08 -27.92 -17.92
C VAL A 59 -19.03 -28.93 -18.54
N THR A 60 -20.01 -29.38 -17.76
CA THR A 60 -21.07 -30.29 -18.23
C THR A 60 -22.42 -29.58 -18.21
N ALA A 61 -23.47 -30.24 -18.72
CA ALA A 61 -24.83 -29.71 -18.64
C ALA A 61 -25.35 -29.58 -17.20
N GLU A 62 -24.73 -30.27 -16.23
CA GLU A 62 -25.10 -30.23 -14.82
C GLU A 62 -24.35 -29.13 -14.04
N THR A 63 -23.36 -28.50 -14.66
CA THR A 63 -22.56 -27.45 -14.03
C THR A 63 -23.42 -26.22 -13.77
N LYS A 64 -23.50 -25.82 -12.50
CA LYS A 64 -24.21 -24.60 -12.10
C LYS A 64 -23.26 -23.41 -12.10
N PHE A 65 -23.68 -22.31 -12.71
CA PHE A 65 -22.93 -21.06 -12.72
C PHE A 65 -23.57 -20.08 -11.76
N LYS A 66 -22.77 -19.53 -10.85
CA LYS A 66 -23.23 -18.56 -9.86
C LYS A 66 -22.27 -17.38 -9.79
N LYS A 67 -22.77 -16.17 -9.81
CA LYS A 67 -22.00 -14.95 -9.58
C LYS A 67 -22.05 -14.57 -8.11
N VAL A 68 -20.88 -14.37 -7.52
CA VAL A 68 -20.75 -13.93 -6.12
C VAL A 68 -20.80 -12.41 -6.08
N PRO A 69 -21.71 -11.79 -5.29
CA PRO A 69 -21.76 -10.34 -5.15
C PRO A 69 -20.46 -9.79 -4.53
N PRO A 70 -19.88 -8.71 -5.07
CA PRO A 70 -18.66 -8.13 -4.51
C PRO A 70 -18.88 -7.58 -3.09
N GLU A 71 -20.06 -7.06 -2.79
CA GLU A 71 -20.39 -6.47 -1.47
C GLU A 71 -20.61 -7.54 -0.39
N ASN A 72 -21.05 -8.74 -0.76
CA ASN A 72 -21.26 -9.87 0.15
C ASN A 72 -20.62 -11.13 -0.43
N PRO A 73 -19.31 -11.31 -0.21
CA PRO A 73 -18.49 -12.37 -0.83
C PRO A 73 -18.70 -13.74 -0.15
N LYS A 74 -19.96 -14.10 0.08
CA LYS A 74 -20.38 -15.40 0.60
C LYS A 74 -20.91 -16.24 -0.55
N LEU A 75 -20.47 -17.49 -0.66
CA LEU A 75 -20.96 -18.43 -1.68
C LEU A 75 -22.48 -18.68 -1.56
N SER A 76 -23.05 -18.50 -0.36
CA SER A 76 -24.49 -18.57 -0.12
C SER A 76 -25.27 -17.36 -0.64
N ALA A 77 -24.62 -16.22 -0.87
CA ALA A 77 -25.22 -15.03 -1.46
C ALA A 77 -25.08 -15.00 -2.99
N ALA A 78 -24.52 -16.05 -3.60
CA ALA A 78 -24.29 -16.13 -5.03
C ALA A 78 -25.60 -16.32 -5.82
N VAL A 79 -25.75 -15.55 -6.88
CA VAL A 79 -26.94 -15.55 -7.76
C VAL A 79 -26.62 -16.33 -9.04
N GLU A 80 -27.58 -17.03 -9.63
CA GLU A 80 -27.35 -17.72 -10.90
C GLU A 80 -26.96 -16.75 -12.01
N VAL A 81 -26.00 -17.16 -12.83
CA VAL A 81 -25.42 -16.35 -13.91
C VAL A 81 -25.26 -17.19 -15.18
N SER A 82 -25.34 -16.56 -16.35
CA SER A 82 -25.12 -17.28 -17.60
C SER A 82 -23.63 -17.63 -17.78
N PRO A 83 -23.29 -18.83 -18.32
CA PRO A 83 -21.91 -19.15 -18.68
C PRO A 83 -21.31 -18.18 -19.72
N ASN A 84 -22.15 -17.47 -20.49
CA ASN A 84 -21.69 -16.48 -21.47
C ASN A 84 -21.16 -15.19 -20.82
N GLU A 85 -21.35 -15.00 -19.51
CA GLU A 85 -20.84 -13.83 -18.78
C GLU A 85 -19.39 -14.02 -18.31
N LEU A 86 -18.79 -15.18 -18.55
CA LEU A 86 -17.41 -15.49 -18.21
C LEU A 86 -16.46 -14.83 -19.20
N ASN A 87 -15.51 -14.07 -18.68
CA ASN A 87 -14.48 -13.42 -19.50
C ASN A 87 -13.07 -13.81 -19.05
N ILE A 88 -12.12 -13.77 -19.99
CA ILE A 88 -10.70 -13.94 -19.67
C ILE A 88 -10.30 -12.87 -18.64
N GLY A 89 -9.60 -13.29 -17.58
CA GLY A 89 -9.23 -12.45 -16.45
C GLY A 89 -10.25 -12.38 -15.30
N ASP A 90 -11.42 -13.01 -15.43
CA ASP A 90 -12.34 -13.18 -14.29
C ASP A 90 -11.80 -14.22 -13.31
N LYS A 91 -12.21 -14.11 -12.04
CA LYS A 91 -11.80 -15.05 -10.99
C LYS A 91 -12.90 -16.07 -10.73
N LEU A 92 -12.52 -17.35 -10.75
CA LEU A 92 -13.42 -18.47 -10.49
C LEU A 92 -13.01 -19.25 -9.25
N LEU A 93 -14.01 -19.65 -8.46
CA LEU A 93 -13.91 -20.80 -7.57
C LEU A 93 -14.77 -21.91 -8.16
N VAL A 94 -14.13 -23.02 -8.53
CA VAL A 94 -14.79 -24.18 -9.11
C VAL A 94 -14.82 -25.29 -8.09
N THR A 95 -16.00 -25.77 -7.75
CA THR A 95 -16.20 -26.94 -6.90
C THR A 95 -16.36 -28.19 -7.73
N GLY A 96 -15.68 -29.27 -7.36
CA GLY A 96 -15.62 -30.51 -8.13
C GLY A 96 -14.53 -31.43 -7.59
N ALA A 97 -14.68 -32.74 -7.78
CA ALA A 97 -13.64 -33.68 -7.39
C ALA A 97 -12.44 -33.50 -8.33
N VAL A 98 -11.37 -32.89 -7.85
CA VAL A 98 -10.17 -32.66 -8.64
C VAL A 98 -9.49 -34.00 -8.92
N SER A 99 -9.06 -34.17 -10.18
CA SER A 99 -8.29 -35.33 -10.62
C SER A 99 -7.03 -35.54 -9.77
N SER A 100 -6.60 -36.80 -9.63
CA SER A 100 -5.42 -37.15 -8.82
C SER A 100 -4.12 -36.50 -9.33
N ASP A 101 -4.04 -36.21 -10.63
CA ASP A 101 -2.93 -35.49 -11.26
C ASP A 101 -3.04 -33.96 -11.15
N LYS A 102 -4.11 -33.45 -10.54
CA LYS A 102 -4.43 -32.02 -10.38
C LYS A 102 -4.55 -31.24 -11.69
N LYS A 103 -4.74 -31.91 -12.83
CA LYS A 103 -4.79 -31.25 -14.14
C LYS A 103 -6.19 -30.90 -14.59
N SER A 104 -7.20 -31.58 -14.07
CA SER A 104 -8.59 -31.36 -14.43
C SER A 104 -9.55 -31.39 -13.24
N VAL A 105 -10.65 -30.65 -13.38
CA VAL A 105 -11.76 -30.66 -12.44
C VAL A 105 -13.11 -30.68 -13.20
N PRO A 106 -13.91 -31.75 -13.07
CA PRO A 106 -15.31 -31.73 -13.50
C PRO A 106 -16.11 -30.80 -12.59
N ALA A 107 -16.58 -29.69 -13.17
CA ALA A 107 -17.24 -28.63 -12.41
C ALA A 107 -18.66 -29.02 -12.00
N LYS A 108 -18.93 -29.01 -10.69
CA LYS A 108 -20.28 -29.09 -10.13
C LYS A 108 -20.90 -27.70 -10.01
N VAL A 109 -20.17 -26.76 -9.41
CA VAL A 109 -20.57 -25.35 -9.30
C VAL A 109 -19.37 -24.47 -9.60
N VAL A 110 -19.57 -23.49 -10.48
CA VAL A 110 -18.62 -22.44 -10.83
C VAL A 110 -19.11 -21.15 -10.20
N TYR A 111 -18.32 -20.61 -9.27
CA TYR A 111 -18.56 -19.31 -8.65
C TYR A 111 -17.71 -18.25 -9.34
N LEU A 112 -18.37 -17.32 -10.02
CA LEU A 112 -17.78 -16.20 -10.74
C LEU A 112 -17.67 -14.96 -9.84
N ILE A 113 -16.48 -14.36 -9.83
CA ILE A 113 -16.24 -12.98 -9.42
C ILE A 113 -15.64 -12.26 -10.62
N THR A 114 -16.38 -11.29 -11.17
CA THR A 114 -15.90 -10.58 -12.36
C THR A 114 -14.78 -9.61 -12.01
N LYS A 115 -13.86 -9.41 -12.94
CA LYS A 115 -12.79 -8.41 -12.82
C LYS A 115 -13.36 -7.00 -12.63
N SER A 116 -14.46 -6.68 -13.33
CA SER A 116 -15.15 -5.39 -13.22
C SER A 116 -15.73 -5.14 -11.84
N ASP A 117 -16.31 -6.16 -11.18
CA ASP A 117 -16.88 -6.03 -9.85
C ASP A 117 -15.79 -5.88 -8.78
N ILE A 118 -14.65 -6.56 -8.96
CA ILE A 118 -13.45 -6.35 -8.14
C ILE A 118 -12.96 -4.90 -8.27
N ALA A 119 -12.85 -4.39 -9.50
CA ALA A 119 -12.39 -3.02 -9.75
C ALA A 119 -13.34 -1.98 -9.13
N LYS A 120 -14.66 -2.12 -9.30
CA LYS A 120 -15.67 -1.25 -8.68
C LYS A 120 -15.60 -1.26 -7.17
N LYS A 121 -15.45 -2.45 -6.57
CA LYS A 121 -15.30 -2.58 -5.12
C LYS A 121 -14.04 -1.89 -4.62
N GLN A 122 -12.91 -2.12 -5.27
CA GLN A 122 -11.65 -1.47 -4.90
C GLN A 122 -11.75 0.05 -5.03
N GLU A 123 -12.42 0.55 -6.07
CA GLU A 123 -12.63 1.99 -6.23
C GLU A 123 -13.49 2.58 -5.12
N LYS A 124 -14.61 1.92 -4.77
CA LYS A 124 -15.46 2.32 -3.67
C LYS A 124 -14.71 2.29 -2.33
N GLU A 125 -13.92 1.24 -2.07
CA GLU A 125 -13.09 1.16 -0.86
C GLU A 125 -12.05 2.29 -0.85
N ARG A 126 -11.34 2.55 -1.96
CA ARG A 126 -10.39 3.66 -2.07
C ARG A 126 -11.05 5.01 -1.78
N GLU A 127 -12.23 5.24 -2.34
CA GLU A 127 -12.98 6.47 -2.12
C GLU A 127 -13.42 6.62 -0.66
N GLU A 128 -13.85 5.53 -0.03
CA GLU A 128 -14.18 5.53 1.39
C GLU A 128 -12.96 5.86 2.24
N TRP A 129 -11.80 5.26 1.95
CA TRP A 129 -10.54 5.60 2.60
C TRP A 129 -10.08 7.03 2.31
N ARG A 130 -10.41 7.60 1.16
CA ARG A 130 -10.10 8.99 0.81
C ARG A 130 -10.92 9.98 1.64
N ILE A 131 -12.21 9.70 1.82
CA ILE A 131 -13.15 10.58 2.52
C ILE A 131 -13.09 10.37 4.04
N ARG A 132 -13.19 9.12 4.48
CA ARG A 132 -13.31 8.71 5.90
C ARG A 132 -12.00 8.24 6.50
N GLY A 133 -10.91 8.25 5.74
CA GLY A 133 -9.60 7.83 6.25
C GLY A 133 -8.89 8.90 7.08
N ILE A 134 -7.98 8.42 7.92
CA ILE A 134 -6.95 9.22 8.57
C ILE A 134 -5.61 8.48 8.49
N SER A 135 -4.53 9.22 8.30
CA SER A 135 -3.17 8.68 8.28
C SER A 135 -2.27 9.52 9.17
N GLY A 136 -1.35 8.87 9.87
CA GLY A 136 -0.38 9.56 10.72
C GLY A 136 0.66 8.65 11.33
N ARG A 137 1.62 9.23 12.04
CA ARG A 137 2.65 8.49 12.78
C ARG A 137 2.24 8.31 14.22
N VAL A 138 2.35 7.10 14.77
CA VAL A 138 2.14 6.82 16.19
C VAL A 138 3.20 7.56 17.00
N ILE A 139 2.77 8.45 17.88
CA ILE A 139 3.65 9.16 18.82
C ILE A 139 3.50 8.65 20.25
N SER A 140 2.36 8.04 20.59
CA SER A 140 2.13 7.41 21.89
C SER A 140 1.02 6.36 21.81
N LEU A 141 1.06 5.39 22.73
CA LEU A 141 0.09 4.30 22.87
C LEU A 141 -0.42 4.27 24.31
N ASP A 142 -1.74 4.41 24.48
CA ASP A 142 -2.41 4.23 25.77
C ASP A 142 -2.83 2.77 25.91
N VAL A 143 -1.92 1.94 26.43
CA VAL A 143 -2.11 0.49 26.54
C VAL A 143 -3.33 0.11 27.38
N PRO A 144 -3.59 0.72 28.56
CA PRO A 144 -4.78 0.40 29.36
C PRO A 144 -6.11 0.63 28.62
N ASN A 145 -6.20 1.68 27.80
CA ASN A 145 -7.43 2.03 27.08
C ASN A 145 -7.42 1.65 25.59
N GLN A 146 -6.35 1.01 25.12
CA GLN A 146 -6.10 0.68 23.71
C GLN A 146 -6.27 1.87 22.75
N LYS A 147 -5.92 3.09 23.20
CA LYS A 147 -5.95 4.27 22.32
C LYS A 147 -4.62 4.45 21.61
N ILE A 148 -4.68 4.99 20.40
CA ILE A 148 -3.50 5.23 19.56
C ILE A 148 -3.41 6.73 19.33
N ILE A 149 -2.32 7.36 19.76
CA ILE A 149 -2.13 8.80 19.60
C ILE A 149 -1.20 8.99 18.42
N ILE A 150 -1.69 9.67 17.39
CA ILE A 150 -0.96 9.90 16.14
C ILE A 150 -0.68 11.38 15.91
N SER A 151 0.48 11.69 15.31
CA SER A 151 0.74 12.97 14.67
C SER A 151 0.24 12.91 13.23
N VAL A 152 -0.66 13.83 12.90
CA VAL A 152 -1.23 14.02 11.57
C VAL A 152 -0.69 15.31 10.99
N ARG A 153 -0.05 15.22 9.83
CA ARG A 153 0.38 16.40 9.07
C ARG A 153 -0.81 16.95 8.30
N SER A 154 -1.14 18.21 8.53
CA SER A 154 -2.19 18.94 7.82
C SER A 154 -1.65 20.24 7.23
N MET A 155 -2.43 20.91 6.39
CA MET A 155 -2.06 22.23 5.84
C MET A 155 -1.87 23.30 6.93
N MET A 156 -2.46 23.09 8.12
CA MET A 156 -2.35 24.00 9.26
C MET A 156 -1.18 23.65 10.20
N GLY A 157 -0.35 22.65 9.84
CA GLY A 157 0.74 22.13 10.67
C GLY A 157 0.48 20.71 11.17
N GLU A 158 1.39 20.23 12.01
CA GLU A 158 1.24 18.96 12.72
C GLU A 158 0.22 19.10 13.84
N ARG A 159 -0.73 18.17 13.91
CA ARG A 159 -1.71 18.10 14.99
C ARG A 159 -1.81 16.67 15.52
N THR A 160 -2.10 16.57 16.81
CA THR A 160 -2.29 15.27 17.47
C THR A 160 -3.74 14.83 17.35
N VAL A 161 -3.95 13.58 16.97
CA VAL A 161 -5.28 12.95 16.92
C VAL A 161 -5.25 11.65 17.70
N THR A 162 -6.28 11.42 18.51
CA THR A 162 -6.46 10.17 19.25
C THR A 162 -7.38 9.24 18.47
N ILE A 163 -6.86 8.11 18.02
CA ILE A 163 -7.65 7.03 17.45
C ILE A 163 -8.18 6.15 18.59
N VAL A 164 -9.49 5.94 18.60
CA VAL A 164 -10.22 5.07 19.51
C VAL A 164 -10.80 3.90 18.70
N PRO A 165 -10.27 2.68 18.85
CA PRO A 165 -10.81 1.51 18.15
C PRO A 165 -12.25 1.19 18.60
N LYS A 166 -13.13 0.81 17.67
CA LYS A 166 -14.44 0.19 17.99
C LYS A 166 -14.23 -1.22 18.57
N GLN A 167 -15.24 -1.77 19.24
CA GLN A 167 -15.15 -3.10 19.87
C GLN A 167 -14.73 -4.23 18.91
N ASN A 168 -15.17 -4.16 17.64
CA ASN A 168 -14.82 -5.13 16.59
C ASN A 168 -13.88 -4.51 15.55
N ALA A 169 -13.04 -3.55 15.95
CA ALA A 169 -12.10 -2.93 15.04
C ALA A 169 -11.15 -3.99 14.46
N GLU A 170 -10.97 -3.96 13.15
CA GLU A 170 -10.05 -4.85 12.47
C GLU A 170 -8.64 -4.26 12.48
N TYR A 171 -7.66 -5.07 12.87
CA TYR A 171 -6.25 -4.70 12.84
C TYR A 171 -5.53 -5.46 11.74
N ARG A 172 -4.78 -4.74 10.92
CA ARG A 172 -3.85 -5.33 9.96
C ARG A 172 -2.48 -4.71 10.07
N ARG A 173 -1.47 -5.53 9.85
CA ARG A 173 -0.09 -5.09 9.74
C ARG A 173 0.41 -5.35 8.33
N TYR A 174 0.97 -4.33 7.69
CA TYR A 174 1.69 -4.51 6.43
C TYR A 174 2.76 -5.58 6.59
N ALA A 175 2.95 -6.41 5.56
CA ALA A 175 4.02 -7.39 5.60
C ALA A 175 5.38 -6.67 5.73
N PRO A 176 6.37 -7.24 6.43
CA PRO A 176 7.68 -6.61 6.60
C PRO A 176 8.39 -6.27 5.27
N ASP A 177 7.97 -6.88 4.17
CA ASP A 177 8.48 -6.78 2.81
C ASP A 177 7.46 -6.25 1.79
N SER A 178 6.24 -5.88 2.21
CA SER A 178 5.22 -5.37 1.30
C SER A 178 4.32 -4.33 1.95
N VAL A 179 4.01 -3.29 1.19
CA VAL A 179 3.07 -2.23 1.56
C VAL A 179 1.74 -2.33 0.85
N LYS A 180 1.55 -3.39 0.08
CA LYS A 180 0.25 -3.63 -0.52
C LYS A 180 -0.73 -3.96 0.58
N PHE A 181 -1.88 -3.29 0.55
CA PHE A 181 -2.97 -3.59 1.46
C PHE A 181 -3.41 -5.06 1.35
N SER A 182 -3.30 -5.67 0.17
CA SER A 182 -3.58 -7.10 -0.06
C SER A 182 -2.68 -8.03 0.73
N ASP A 183 -1.47 -7.59 1.06
CA ASP A 183 -0.44 -8.39 1.72
C ASP A 183 -0.42 -8.11 3.23
N ALA A 184 -1.23 -7.14 3.69
CA ALA A 184 -1.38 -6.84 5.10
C ALA A 184 -2.06 -8.01 5.81
N LYS A 185 -1.39 -8.54 6.83
CA LYS A 185 -1.84 -9.70 7.58
C LYS A 185 -2.70 -9.25 8.76
N LEU A 186 -3.60 -10.14 9.19
CA LEU A 186 -4.33 -9.95 10.43
C LEU A 186 -3.34 -9.74 11.58
N SER A 187 -3.60 -8.75 12.42
CA SER A 187 -2.75 -8.37 13.53
C SER A 187 -3.61 -7.92 14.72
N ASN A 188 -3.01 -7.26 15.70
CA ASN A 188 -3.68 -6.77 16.90
C ASN A 188 -2.97 -5.53 17.44
N TYR A 189 -3.59 -4.87 18.42
CA TYR A 189 -3.05 -3.66 19.06
C TYR A 189 -1.65 -3.85 19.64
N ALA A 190 -1.35 -5.02 20.23
CA ALA A 190 -0.08 -5.25 20.93
C ALA A 190 1.13 -5.34 19.99
N GLU A 191 0.91 -5.54 18.69
CA GLU A 191 1.98 -5.57 17.69
C GLU A 191 2.39 -4.17 17.19
N MET A 192 1.63 -3.13 17.57
CA MET A 192 1.88 -1.75 17.18
C MET A 192 2.97 -1.13 18.06
N SER A 193 3.80 -0.30 17.44
CA SER A 193 4.90 0.40 18.11
C SER A 193 4.84 1.91 17.88
N VAL A 194 5.36 2.68 18.84
CA VAL A 194 5.59 4.10 18.65
C VAL A 194 6.57 4.30 17.49
N GLY A 195 6.24 5.22 16.58
CA GLY A 195 6.97 5.44 15.34
C GLY A 195 6.35 4.75 14.12
N ASP A 196 5.44 3.79 14.29
CA ASP A 196 4.72 3.16 13.18
C ASP A 196 3.87 4.19 12.42
N LEU A 197 3.68 3.97 11.13
CA LEU A 197 2.66 4.69 10.37
C LEU A 197 1.36 3.91 10.43
N VAL A 198 0.27 4.61 10.72
CA VAL A 198 -1.08 4.07 10.84
C VAL A 198 -1.97 4.75 9.81
N ARG A 199 -2.81 3.95 9.16
CA ARG A 199 -3.99 4.36 8.41
C ARG A 199 -5.21 3.79 9.11
N ALA A 200 -6.19 4.61 9.43
CA ALA A 200 -7.44 4.14 10.02
C ALA A 200 -8.65 4.62 9.22
N LEU A 201 -9.66 3.76 9.12
CA LEU A 201 -10.96 4.04 8.52
C LEU A 201 -11.99 4.11 9.63
N GLY A 202 -12.88 5.11 9.58
CA GLY A 202 -13.91 5.27 10.59
C GLY A 202 -14.48 6.68 10.62
N ASP A 203 -14.86 7.12 11.82
CA ASP A 203 -15.62 8.35 12.03
C ASP A 203 -14.76 9.41 12.72
N ARG A 204 -14.63 10.58 12.11
CA ARG A 204 -13.93 11.72 12.71
C ARG A 204 -14.89 12.49 13.61
N SER A 205 -14.43 12.87 14.80
CA SER A 205 -15.22 13.71 15.69
C SER A 205 -15.39 15.14 15.13
N PRO A 206 -16.45 15.88 15.52
CA PRO A 206 -16.68 17.25 15.02
C PRO A 206 -15.54 18.22 15.31
N ASP A 207 -14.85 18.07 16.45
CA ASP A 207 -13.68 18.84 16.85
C ASP A 207 -12.38 18.37 16.16
N GLY A 208 -12.41 17.20 15.51
CA GLY A 208 -11.32 16.65 14.72
C GLY A 208 -10.13 16.09 15.51
N ASN A 209 -10.21 16.06 16.84
CA ASN A 209 -9.16 15.56 17.74
C ASN A 209 -9.29 14.07 18.05
N THR A 210 -10.47 13.50 17.84
CA THR A 210 -10.74 12.07 18.07
C THR A 210 -11.17 11.40 16.78
N PHE A 211 -10.80 10.14 16.62
CA PHE A 211 -11.14 9.32 15.45
C PHE A 211 -11.57 7.92 15.89
N THR A 212 -12.82 7.56 15.65
CA THR A 212 -13.37 6.27 16.04
C THR A 212 -13.15 5.26 14.91
N ALA A 213 -12.21 4.34 15.07
CA ALA A 213 -11.73 3.47 13.99
C ALA A 213 -12.47 2.12 13.91
N GLU A 214 -12.87 1.75 12.70
CA GLU A 214 -13.41 0.44 12.31
C GLU A 214 -12.32 -0.48 11.76
N LYS A 215 -11.38 0.08 11.00
CA LYS A 215 -10.24 -0.65 10.43
C LYS A 215 -8.98 0.15 10.71
N ILE A 216 -7.94 -0.54 11.16
CA ILE A 216 -6.65 0.03 11.49
C ILE A 216 -5.60 -0.80 10.76
N VAL A 217 -4.86 -0.15 9.86
CA VAL A 217 -3.73 -0.76 9.16
C VAL A 217 -2.47 -0.02 9.53
N PHE A 218 -1.45 -0.74 9.96
CA PHE A 218 -0.22 -0.14 10.43
C PHE A 218 1.01 -0.87 9.91
N GLY A 219 2.16 -0.19 9.97
CA GLY A 219 3.43 -0.78 9.59
C GLY A 219 4.59 0.07 10.09
N SER A 220 5.75 -0.57 10.17
CA SER A 220 6.98 0.07 10.59
C SER A 220 7.74 0.55 9.36
N PHE A 221 7.87 1.87 9.23
CA PHE A 221 8.44 2.50 8.05
C PHE A 221 9.63 3.38 8.41
N ARG A 222 10.64 3.39 7.53
CA ARG A 222 11.80 4.28 7.67
C ARG A 222 12.14 4.95 6.36
N THR A 223 12.47 6.23 6.49
CA THR A 223 13.11 7.01 5.43
C THR A 223 14.61 6.92 5.64
N LEU A 224 15.31 6.41 4.63
CA LEU A 224 16.76 6.23 4.59
C LEU A 224 17.31 7.08 3.45
N GLY A 225 18.58 7.48 3.53
CA GLY A 225 19.18 8.21 2.41
C GLY A 225 20.69 8.25 2.49
N GLY A 226 21.33 8.17 1.33
CA GLY A 226 22.78 8.07 1.26
C GLY A 226 23.27 7.77 -0.13
N LYS A 227 24.61 7.74 -0.26
CA LYS A 227 25.26 7.33 -1.50
C LYS A 227 25.29 5.82 -1.61
N ILE A 228 25.04 5.32 -2.82
CA ILE A 228 25.17 3.90 -3.15
C ILE A 228 26.62 3.49 -3.05
N THR A 229 26.90 2.46 -2.25
CA THR A 229 28.22 1.86 -2.10
C THR A 229 28.36 0.56 -2.87
N ALA A 230 27.26 -0.18 -3.05
CA ALA A 230 27.23 -1.42 -3.82
C ALA A 230 25.84 -1.66 -4.45
N ILE A 231 25.82 -2.36 -5.58
CA ILE A 231 24.59 -2.79 -6.27
C ILE A 231 24.75 -4.27 -6.62
N ASP A 232 23.79 -5.10 -6.19
CA ASP A 232 23.65 -6.50 -6.57
C ASP A 232 22.38 -6.65 -7.41
N LEU A 233 22.53 -6.67 -8.74
CA LEU A 233 21.40 -6.81 -9.67
C LEU A 233 20.74 -8.19 -9.61
N GLN A 234 21.48 -9.24 -9.24
CA GLN A 234 20.95 -10.61 -9.17
C GLN A 234 19.99 -10.76 -7.99
N LYS A 235 20.35 -10.17 -6.84
CA LYS A 235 19.49 -10.14 -5.64
C LYS A 235 18.53 -8.96 -5.62
N ARG A 236 18.70 -8.01 -6.54
CA ARG A 236 18.01 -6.72 -6.58
C ARG A 236 18.18 -5.96 -5.26
N GLU A 237 19.43 -5.88 -4.81
CA GLU A 237 19.82 -5.23 -3.57
C GLU A 237 20.73 -4.03 -3.86
N VAL A 238 20.56 -2.96 -3.09
CA VAL A 238 21.42 -1.78 -3.10
C VAL A 238 21.90 -1.52 -1.69
N THR A 239 23.21 -1.35 -1.52
CA THR A 239 23.78 -0.93 -0.24
C THR A 239 24.02 0.56 -0.28
N ILE A 240 23.57 1.27 0.75
CA ILE A 240 23.89 2.69 0.97
C ILE A 240 24.56 2.87 2.32
N LYS A 241 25.38 3.90 2.41
CA LYS A 241 25.79 4.47 3.70
C LYS A 241 24.74 5.49 4.13
N ASP A 242 23.86 5.12 5.05
CA ASP A 242 22.76 5.97 5.49
C ASP A 242 23.30 7.18 6.26
N ILE A 243 22.92 8.39 5.85
CA ILE A 243 23.44 9.63 6.42
C ILE A 243 22.86 9.95 7.80
N LEU A 244 21.71 9.36 8.13
CA LEU A 244 21.07 9.57 9.44
C LEU A 244 21.70 8.70 10.52
N SER A 245 21.83 7.40 10.24
CA SER A 245 22.41 6.45 11.19
C SER A 245 23.92 6.29 11.09
N ASN A 246 24.53 6.79 10.01
CA ASN A 246 25.94 6.57 9.65
C ASN A 246 26.32 5.08 9.59
N LYS A 247 25.36 4.21 9.26
CA LYS A 247 25.53 2.76 9.10
C LYS A 247 25.34 2.35 7.65
N ASP A 248 26.01 1.28 7.26
CA ASP A 248 25.72 0.61 6.01
C ASP A 248 24.41 -0.16 6.15
N VAL A 249 23.48 0.10 5.22
CA VAL A 249 22.17 -0.52 5.18
C VAL A 249 21.94 -1.13 3.81
N THR A 250 21.31 -2.31 3.79
CA THR A 250 20.95 -3.02 2.56
C THR A 250 19.48 -2.77 2.25
N ILE A 251 19.20 -2.34 1.03
CA ILE A 251 17.88 -2.04 0.52
C ILE A 251 17.52 -3.09 -0.52
N VAL A 252 16.49 -3.88 -0.24
CA VAL A 252 15.91 -4.85 -1.18
C VAL A 252 14.90 -4.13 -2.06
N ILE A 253 15.00 -4.31 -3.36
CA ILE A 253 14.13 -3.68 -4.35
C ILE A 253 13.21 -4.76 -4.92
N SER A 254 11.94 -4.71 -4.50
CA SER A 254 10.93 -5.66 -4.94
C SER A 254 10.41 -5.29 -6.34
N LYS A 255 9.59 -6.14 -6.94
CA LYS A 255 8.94 -5.82 -8.23
C LYS A 255 7.95 -4.66 -8.12
N ASP A 256 7.51 -4.36 -6.91
CA ASP A 256 6.51 -3.34 -6.61
C ASP A 256 7.13 -2.04 -6.12
N SER A 257 8.45 -1.99 -5.97
CA SER A 257 9.17 -0.77 -5.61
C SER A 257 9.10 0.24 -6.75
N LEU A 258 8.70 1.48 -6.43
CA LEU A 258 8.70 2.59 -7.38
C LEU A 258 10.04 3.29 -7.36
N ILE A 259 10.74 3.31 -8.49
CA ILE A 259 12.02 4.01 -8.63
C ILE A 259 11.82 5.20 -9.56
N LYS A 260 12.10 6.40 -9.05
CA LYS A 260 11.86 7.67 -9.72
C LYS A 260 13.11 8.55 -9.63
N ARG A 261 13.33 9.39 -10.65
CA ARG A 261 14.37 10.43 -10.63
C ARG A 261 13.80 11.72 -10.12
N PHE A 262 14.43 12.33 -9.13
CA PHE A 262 14.08 13.68 -8.69
C PHE A 262 14.58 14.69 -9.74
N PRO A 263 13.71 15.51 -10.35
CA PRO A 263 14.15 16.51 -11.33
C PRO A 263 14.95 17.63 -10.67
N ALA A 264 16.11 17.97 -11.24
CA ALA A 264 17.05 18.94 -10.68
C ALA A 264 16.45 20.35 -10.57
N GLU A 265 15.56 20.71 -11.49
CA GLU A 265 14.84 21.98 -11.53
C GLU A 265 13.94 22.11 -10.29
N PHE A 266 13.27 21.03 -9.91
CA PHE A 266 12.47 21.01 -8.69
C PHE A 266 13.34 21.04 -7.45
N ALA A 267 14.49 20.36 -7.43
CA ALA A 267 15.35 20.31 -6.25
C ALA A 267 15.82 21.71 -5.85
N SER A 268 16.25 22.48 -6.85
CA SER A 268 16.67 23.88 -6.71
C SER A 268 15.53 24.74 -6.14
N MET A 269 14.31 24.58 -6.68
CA MET A 269 13.12 25.29 -6.20
C MET A 269 12.77 24.96 -4.73
N PHE A 270 12.80 23.68 -4.36
CA PHE A 270 12.47 23.24 -3.00
C PHE A 270 13.51 23.68 -1.98
N LEU A 271 14.80 23.59 -2.32
CA LEU A 271 15.87 24.06 -1.45
C LEU A 271 15.85 25.57 -1.25
N ALA A 272 15.60 26.36 -2.31
CA ALA A 272 15.43 27.81 -2.19
C ALA A 272 14.26 28.17 -1.25
N ARG A 273 13.18 27.40 -1.29
CA ARG A 273 12.05 27.56 -0.36
C ARG A 273 12.39 27.14 1.08
N MET A 274 13.15 26.07 1.25
CA MET A 274 13.53 25.53 2.57
C MET A 274 14.56 26.42 3.29
N GLN A 275 15.45 27.08 2.54
CA GLN A 275 16.45 27.99 3.08
C GLN A 275 15.92 29.39 3.39
N GLY A 276 14.67 29.69 3.03
CA GLY A 276 14.01 30.93 3.41
C GLY A 276 14.75 32.18 2.95
N ASN A 277 15.06 32.32 1.65
CA ASN A 277 15.37 33.63 1.10
C ASN A 277 15.18 33.74 -0.44
N MET A 278 14.63 34.90 -0.83
CA MET A 278 14.57 35.53 -2.16
C MET A 278 13.37 35.23 -3.08
N THR A 279 12.56 36.29 -3.22
CA THR A 279 11.79 36.69 -4.40
C THR A 279 12.35 36.17 -5.71
N PHE A 280 11.61 35.26 -6.35
CA PHE A 280 11.76 35.00 -7.78
C PHE A 280 11.28 36.26 -8.52
N GLN A 281 12.22 37.06 -9.02
CA GLN A 281 11.93 38.20 -9.87
C GLN A 281 12.21 37.73 -11.31
N PRO A 282 11.18 37.58 -12.17
CA PRO A 282 11.40 37.33 -13.59
C PRO A 282 12.13 38.55 -14.20
N PRO A 283 12.83 38.38 -15.34
CA PRO A 283 13.65 39.44 -15.91
C PRO A 283 12.82 40.70 -16.18
N GLN A 284 13.30 41.83 -15.66
CA GLN A 284 12.67 43.15 -15.76
C GLN A 284 12.47 43.56 -17.22
N GLN A 285 11.22 43.60 -17.68
CA GLN A 285 10.82 44.56 -18.72
C GLN A 285 10.47 45.88 -18.05
N LYS A 286 10.99 46.96 -18.64
CA LYS A 286 10.94 48.33 -18.13
C LYS A 286 9.52 48.78 -17.80
N GLN A 287 9.45 49.43 -16.66
CA GLN A 287 8.31 50.02 -15.97
C GLN A 287 7.64 51.13 -16.80
N SER A 288 6.31 51.16 -16.79
CA SER A 288 5.54 52.39 -17.03
C SER A 288 4.36 52.41 -16.06
N GLU A 289 4.32 53.47 -15.26
CA GLU A 289 3.35 53.76 -14.20
C GLU A 289 1.98 54.09 -14.78
N ASN A 290 0.93 53.40 -14.30
CA ASN A 290 -0.23 54.04 -13.66
C ASN A 290 -1.31 53.02 -13.25
N GLN A 291 -1.75 53.14 -11.99
CA GLN A 291 -3.11 52.82 -11.50
C GLN A 291 -3.48 51.33 -11.23
N PRO A 292 -4.58 51.06 -10.49
CA PRO A 292 -4.59 50.97 -9.02
C PRO A 292 -4.92 49.55 -8.50
N SER A 293 -4.56 49.32 -7.23
CA SER A 293 -4.99 48.24 -6.33
C SER A 293 -6.05 47.25 -6.87
N GLY A 294 -5.59 46.10 -7.34
CA GLY A 294 -6.40 44.94 -7.68
C GLY A 294 -5.54 43.68 -7.73
N GLU A 295 -6.10 42.58 -7.24
CA GLU A 295 -5.58 41.21 -7.38
C GLU A 295 -4.32 40.83 -6.60
N ARG A 296 -4.55 40.28 -5.41
CA ARG A 296 -3.65 39.32 -4.78
C ARG A 296 -3.40 38.18 -5.76
N THR A 297 -2.26 38.25 -6.44
CA THR A 297 -1.74 37.23 -7.34
C THR A 297 -1.89 35.85 -6.73
N ASN A 298 -2.69 35.04 -7.41
CA ASN A 298 -2.90 33.62 -7.18
C ASN A 298 -1.56 32.90 -7.35
N ARG A 299 -0.75 32.82 -6.28
CA ARG A 299 0.42 31.94 -6.25
C ARG A 299 -0.11 30.51 -6.32
N PRO A 300 0.31 29.67 -7.28
CA PRO A 300 0.03 28.24 -7.23
C PRO A 300 0.72 27.68 -5.99
N GLN A 301 -0.04 27.54 -4.91
CA GLN A 301 0.38 26.75 -3.76
C GLN A 301 0.19 25.29 -4.17
N PHE A 302 1.29 24.60 -4.48
CA PHE A 302 1.27 23.15 -4.54
C PHE A 302 0.78 22.60 -3.20
N ARG A 303 -0.41 22.02 -3.21
CA ARG A 303 -1.08 21.38 -2.09
C ARG A 303 -0.44 20.02 -1.83
N GLY A 304 -0.57 19.49 -0.62
CA GLY A 304 -0.03 18.17 -0.27
C GLY A 304 -0.58 17.01 -1.11
N GLY A 305 -1.74 17.17 -1.76
CA GLY A 305 -2.24 16.24 -2.78
C GLY A 305 -1.57 16.43 -4.15
N ASP A 306 -1.26 17.68 -4.52
CA ASP A 306 -0.62 18.02 -5.80
C ASP A 306 0.83 17.50 -5.89
N PHE A 307 1.46 17.16 -4.75
CA PHE A 307 2.81 16.58 -4.76
C PHE A 307 2.81 15.08 -5.07
N ASP A 308 1.78 14.34 -4.66
CA ASP A 308 1.63 12.93 -5.08
C ASP A 308 1.39 12.89 -6.60
N ASP A 309 0.53 13.77 -7.14
CA ASP A 309 0.34 13.95 -8.58
C ASP A 309 1.62 14.40 -9.31
N LEU A 310 2.46 15.21 -8.67
CA LEU A 310 3.74 15.63 -9.21
C LEU A 310 4.77 14.48 -9.19
N PHE A 311 4.79 13.69 -8.13
CA PHE A 311 5.66 12.52 -7.99
C PHE A 311 5.31 11.46 -9.05
N GLU A 312 4.03 11.26 -9.36
CA GLU A 312 3.62 10.38 -10.46
C GLU A 312 4.25 10.80 -11.79
N ARG A 313 4.41 12.11 -12.02
CA ARG A 313 5.04 12.69 -13.21
C ARG A 313 6.56 12.60 -13.21
N PHE A 314 7.20 12.22 -12.10
CA PHE A 314 8.65 12.07 -12.09
C PHE A 314 9.08 10.97 -13.06
N PRO A 315 10.24 11.11 -13.73
CA PRO A 315 10.75 10.08 -14.63
C PRO A 315 10.94 8.75 -13.89
N ASN A 316 10.44 7.66 -14.47
CA ASN A 316 10.75 6.30 -14.01
C ASN A 316 12.23 6.01 -14.28
N VAL A 317 12.85 5.27 -13.38
CA VAL A 317 14.24 4.82 -13.48
C VAL A 317 14.27 3.32 -13.25
N ASN A 318 15.06 2.58 -14.03
CA ASN A 318 15.26 1.16 -13.75
C ASN A 318 16.41 0.95 -12.75
N LEU A 319 16.44 -0.20 -12.09
CA LEU A 319 17.51 -0.51 -11.13
C LEU A 319 18.89 -0.51 -11.80
N GLU A 320 18.94 -0.96 -13.05
CA GLU A 320 20.16 -1.03 -13.88
C GLU A 320 20.73 0.36 -14.23
N GLU A 321 19.93 1.41 -14.11
CA GLU A 321 20.36 2.80 -14.34
C GLU A 321 21.01 3.43 -13.11
N LEU A 322 20.83 2.84 -11.91
CA LEU A 322 21.48 3.30 -10.70
C LEU A 322 22.96 2.92 -10.71
N LYS A 323 23.81 3.81 -10.21
CA LYS A 323 25.27 3.61 -10.17
C LYS A 323 25.80 3.76 -8.75
N VAL A 324 26.91 3.06 -8.49
CA VAL A 324 27.69 3.28 -7.28
C VAL A 324 28.16 4.74 -7.26
N GLY A 325 27.95 5.42 -6.14
CA GLY A 325 28.20 6.84 -5.97
C GLY A 325 26.95 7.72 -6.11
N ASP A 326 25.90 7.25 -6.80
CA ASP A 326 24.64 7.98 -6.91
C ASP A 326 24.02 8.15 -5.53
N ALA A 327 23.39 9.29 -5.28
CA ALA A 327 22.69 9.53 -4.05
C ALA A 327 21.20 9.23 -4.21
N ILE A 328 20.73 8.36 -3.32
CA ILE A 328 19.35 7.92 -3.28
C ILE A 328 18.74 8.17 -1.91
N ALA A 329 17.42 8.32 -1.90
CA ALA A 329 16.63 8.27 -0.70
C ALA A 329 15.48 7.29 -0.87
N VAL A 330 15.17 6.58 0.22
CA VAL A 330 14.34 5.40 0.19
C VAL A 330 13.31 5.48 1.30
N SER A 331 12.04 5.36 0.91
CA SER A 331 10.96 5.03 1.83
C SER A 331 10.85 3.51 1.88
N SER A 332 10.96 2.92 3.07
CA SER A 332 11.09 1.47 3.24
C SER A 332 10.25 0.91 4.38
N THR A 333 9.92 -0.38 4.30
CA THR A 333 9.43 -1.16 5.44
C THR A 333 10.60 -1.71 6.25
N VAL A 334 10.41 -1.81 7.56
CA VAL A 334 11.37 -2.47 8.46
C VAL A 334 11.14 -3.98 8.44
N GLY A 335 12.15 -4.72 7.98
CA GLY A 335 12.16 -6.18 7.95
C GLY A 335 12.56 -6.81 9.28
N ALA A 336 12.51 -8.14 9.33
CA ALA A 336 12.99 -8.93 10.48
C ALA A 336 14.53 -8.92 10.62
N ILE A 337 15.26 -8.63 9.53
CA ILE A 337 16.73 -8.62 9.51
C ILE A 337 17.21 -7.20 9.82
N PRO A 338 18.05 -6.99 10.86
CA PRO A 338 18.60 -5.67 11.17
C PRO A 338 19.36 -5.06 10.00
N ASN A 339 19.22 -3.74 9.81
CA ASN A 339 19.86 -2.97 8.73
C ASN A 339 19.54 -3.45 7.30
N ARG A 340 18.51 -4.30 7.13
CA ARG A 340 18.01 -4.72 5.84
C ARG A 340 16.56 -4.28 5.71
N PHE A 341 16.28 -3.47 4.70
CA PHE A 341 14.99 -2.81 4.50
C PHE A 341 14.45 -3.13 3.12
N THR A 342 13.13 -3.13 2.96
CA THR A 342 12.50 -3.35 1.65
C THR A 342 11.96 -2.02 1.13
N ALA A 343 12.41 -1.62 -0.06
CA ALA A 343 12.05 -0.35 -0.66
C ALA A 343 10.60 -0.33 -1.14
N ILE A 344 9.95 0.79 -0.90
CA ILE A 344 8.62 1.13 -1.40
C ILE A 344 8.76 2.15 -2.51
N LYS A 345 9.45 3.25 -2.21
CA LYS A 345 9.80 4.33 -3.14
C LYS A 345 11.30 4.58 -3.03
N ILE A 346 11.94 4.73 -4.17
CA ILE A 346 13.35 5.12 -4.30
C ILE A 346 13.37 6.38 -5.16
N LEU A 347 14.00 7.42 -4.63
CA LEU A 347 14.28 8.65 -5.34
C LEU A 347 15.79 8.74 -5.58
N SER A 348 16.20 8.79 -6.84
CA SER A 348 17.57 9.11 -7.25
C SER A 348 17.72 10.60 -7.54
N GLY A 349 18.94 11.13 -7.54
CA GLY A 349 19.18 12.56 -7.81
C GLY A 349 18.85 13.46 -6.62
N VAL A 350 18.96 12.91 -5.40
CA VAL A 350 18.63 13.61 -4.15
C VAL A 350 19.85 14.19 -3.43
N GLU A 351 21.01 14.24 -4.09
CA GLU A 351 22.25 14.82 -3.59
C GLU A 351 22.00 16.18 -2.90
N PRO A 352 21.25 17.13 -3.50
CA PRO A 352 21.07 18.44 -2.90
C PRO A 352 20.34 18.39 -1.54
N PHE A 353 19.43 17.43 -1.35
CA PHE A 353 18.71 17.25 -0.09
C PHE A 353 19.56 16.58 0.98
N LEU A 354 20.40 15.61 0.60
CA LEU A 354 21.30 14.96 1.53
C LEU A 354 22.37 15.93 2.03
N GLU A 355 22.92 16.77 1.15
CA GLU A 355 23.85 17.84 1.51
C GLU A 355 23.21 18.86 2.44
N ALA A 356 21.99 19.31 2.14
CA ALA A 356 21.24 20.21 3.01
C ALA A 356 20.96 19.59 4.38
N SER A 357 20.61 18.30 4.43
CA SER A 357 20.37 17.56 5.68
C SER A 357 21.65 17.48 6.53
N GLN A 358 22.78 17.12 5.93
CA GLN A 358 24.09 17.09 6.60
C GLN A 358 24.51 18.48 7.09
N ALA A 359 24.27 19.52 6.31
CA ALA A 359 24.56 20.90 6.71
C ALA A 359 23.70 21.34 7.92
N ILE A 360 22.44 20.90 8.00
CA ILE A 360 21.56 21.16 9.15
C ILE A 360 22.03 20.36 10.37
N GLN A 361 22.39 19.08 10.21
CA GLN A 361 22.93 18.24 11.28
C GLN A 361 24.22 18.84 11.88
N ASN A 362 25.10 19.39 11.05
CA ASN A 362 26.33 20.02 11.52
C ASN A 362 26.08 21.35 12.26
N ARG A 363 24.93 22.00 12.04
CA ARG A 363 24.57 23.29 12.67
C ARG A 363 23.71 23.13 13.92
N ARG A 364 22.90 22.08 14.02
CA ARG A 364 22.06 21.78 15.18
C ARG A 364 22.69 20.61 15.92
N GLY A 365 23.31 20.89 17.07
CA GLY A 365 23.74 19.84 18.00
C GLY A 365 22.64 18.80 18.21
N PHE A 366 23.06 17.56 18.45
CA PHE A 366 22.38 16.25 18.41
C PHE A 366 20.98 16.07 19.09
N ASP A 367 20.21 17.10 19.39
CA ASP A 367 19.07 17.01 20.33
C ASP A 367 17.65 17.13 19.72
N GLN A 368 17.52 17.24 18.39
CA GLN A 368 16.23 17.03 17.72
C GLN A 368 16.43 16.20 16.45
N GLY A 369 15.74 15.06 16.36
CA GLY A 369 15.89 14.09 15.29
C GLY A 369 15.85 14.72 13.90
N ALA A 370 17.02 14.81 13.25
CA ALA A 370 17.13 15.23 11.88
C ALA A 370 16.49 14.15 10.99
N GLY A 371 15.26 14.39 10.55
CA GLY A 371 14.62 13.58 9.53
C GLY A 371 15.09 14.00 8.14
N LEU A 372 15.18 13.03 7.22
CA LEU A 372 15.30 13.30 5.79
C LEU A 372 13.95 13.79 5.25
N ASN A 373 13.70 15.10 5.34
CA ASN A 373 12.49 15.69 4.75
C ASN A 373 12.68 15.90 3.25
N ILE A 374 12.50 14.83 2.47
CA ILE A 374 12.53 14.89 1.01
C ILE A 374 11.07 14.94 0.52
N PRO A 375 10.67 16.01 -0.20
CA PRO A 375 9.31 16.12 -0.73
C PRO A 375 8.87 14.87 -1.51
N GLY A 376 7.72 14.31 -1.14
CA GLY A 376 7.09 13.11 -1.72
C GLY A 376 7.68 11.75 -1.36
N LEU A 377 8.76 11.70 -0.57
CA LEU A 377 9.31 10.44 -0.07
C LEU A 377 8.56 9.94 1.17
N ASP A 378 8.23 10.87 2.08
CA ASP A 378 7.52 10.57 3.34
C ASP A 378 6.01 10.42 3.16
N ALA A 379 5.47 10.90 2.04
CA ALA A 379 4.10 10.62 1.61
C ALA A 379 4.05 9.18 1.10
N ILE A 380 3.99 8.22 2.02
CA ILE A 380 3.51 6.90 1.66
C ILE A 380 2.03 7.07 1.34
N SER A 381 1.75 7.35 0.06
CA SER A 381 0.42 7.24 -0.49
C SER A 381 0.09 5.75 -0.47
N PHE A 382 -0.60 5.34 0.59
CA PHE A 382 -1.14 4.00 0.67
C PHE A 382 -2.26 3.93 -0.39
N PRO A 383 -2.20 2.97 -1.32
CA PRO A 383 -3.18 2.86 -2.40
C PRO A 383 -4.63 2.78 -1.89
#